data_AF-A0A920IVH3-F1
#
_entry.id   AF-A0A920IVH3-F1
#
_cell.length_a   1.000
_cell.length_b   1.000
_cell.length_c   1.000
_cell.angle_alpha   90.00
_cell.angle_beta   90.00
_cell.angle_gamma   90.00
#
_symmetry.space_group_name_H-M   'P 1'
#
loop_
_entity.id
_entity.type
_entity.pdbx_description
1 polymer ?
#
loop_
_entity_poly.entity_id
_entity_poly.type
_entity_poly.pdbx_seq_one_letter_code
_entity_poly.pdbx_strand_id
1 'polypeptide(L)' 'MSSWGTLIRYGVESMEEYSWLLIFPGLTFTITLFALNFFGDGLRDALDPKISSD' A
#
# COMPACT_ATOMS: atom_id res chain seq x y z
N MET A 1 10.26 8.52 -18.64
CA MET A 1 9.21 8.75 -17.64
C MET A 1 9.49 7.84 -16.46
N SER A 2 9.67 8.39 -15.26
CA SER A 2 9.79 7.60 -14.03
C SER A 2 8.39 7.42 -13.43
N SER A 3 8.02 6.18 -13.17
CA SER A 3 6.81 5.82 -12.43
C SER A 3 7.18 4.78 -11.36
N TRP A 4 6.35 4.66 -10.34
CA TRP A 4 6.52 3.65 -9.29
C TRP A 4 6.56 2.22 -9.86
N GLY A 5 5.78 1.93 -10.92
CA GLY A 5 5.83 0.64 -11.62
C GLY A 5 7.13 0.42 -12.40
N THR A 6 7.69 1.49 -12.99
CA THR A 6 9.01 1.44 -13.64
C THR A 6 10.14 1.18 -12.63
N LEU A 7 10.05 1.74 -11.43
CA LEU A 7 11.01 1.49 -10.35
C LEU A 7 10.99 0.05 -9.87
N ILE A 8 9.79 -0.53 -9.69
CA ILE A 8 9.65 -1.95 -9.32
C ILE A 8 10.23 -2.85 -10.41
N ARG A 9 9.91 -2.60 -11.68
CA ARG A 9 10.41 -3.41 -12.80
C ARG A 9 11.94 -3.36 -12.92
N TYR A 10 12.54 -2.20 -12.71
CA TYR A 10 13.99 -2.04 -12.68
C TYR A 10 14.63 -2.71 -11.45
N GLY A 11 13.95 -2.63 -10.29
CA GLY A 11 14.34 -3.33 -9.08
C GLY A 11 14.35 -4.84 -9.27
N VAL A 12 13.37 -5.42 -9.98
CA VAL A 12 13.31 -6.86 -10.31
C VAL A 12 14.51 -7.28 -11.16
N GLU A 13 14.86 -6.52 -12.21
CA GLU A 13 16.03 -6.80 -13.05
C GLU A 13 17.36 -6.66 -12.28
N SER A 14 17.38 -5.82 -11.23
CA SER A 14 18.57 -5.57 -10.41
C SER A 14 18.56 -6.34 -9.07
N MET A 15 17.63 -7.29 -8.87
CA MET A 15 17.42 -7.96 -7.57
C MET A 15 18.63 -8.73 -7.06
N GLU A 16 19.39 -9.34 -7.98
CA GLU A 16 20.52 -10.20 -7.63
C GLU A 16 21.66 -9.40 -6.99
N GLU A 17 21.79 -8.12 -7.32
CA GLU A 17 22.87 -7.25 -6.83
C GLU A 17 22.38 -6.15 -5.88
N TYR A 18 21.18 -5.61 -6.12
CA TYR A 18 20.64 -4.42 -5.47
C TYR A 18 19.20 -4.61 -5.00
N SER A 19 18.96 -5.65 -4.20
CA SER A 19 17.63 -6.03 -3.68
C SER A 19 16.90 -4.91 -2.91
N TRP A 20 17.60 -3.91 -2.37
CA TRP A 20 16.97 -2.74 -1.71
C TRP A 20 16.14 -1.87 -2.66
N LEU A 21 16.43 -1.89 -3.96
CA LEU A 21 15.68 -1.13 -4.97
C LEU A 21 14.22 -1.60 -5.10
N LEU A 22 13.92 -2.83 -4.65
CA LEU A 22 12.56 -3.36 -4.57
C LEU A 22 11.92 -3.15 -3.21
N ILE A 23 12.71 -3.24 -2.14
CA ILE A 23 12.21 -3.12 -0.76
C ILE A 23 11.61 -1.74 -0.54
N PHE A 24 12.28 -0.67 -0.94
CA PHE A 24 11.78 0.70 -0.74
C PHE A 24 10.42 0.98 -1.40
N PRO A 25 10.28 0.81 -2.74
CA PRO A 25 8.99 1.03 -3.39
C PRO A 25 7.94 0.02 -2.92
N GLY A 26 8.32 -1.24 -2.67
CA GLY A 26 7.42 -2.26 -2.13
C GLY A 26 6.84 -1.89 -0.78
N LEU A 27 7.70 -1.49 0.17
CA LEU A 27 7.30 -1.08 1.52
C LEU A 27 6.40 0.16 1.47
N THR A 28 6.74 1.14 0.63
CA THR A 28 5.94 2.36 0.46
C THR A 28 4.53 2.03 -0.02
N PHE A 29 4.39 1.12 -0.99
CA PHE A 29 3.08 0.62 -1.43
C PHE A 29 2.35 -0.13 -0.33
N THR A 30 3.02 -1.03 0.39
CA THR A 30 2.40 -1.77 1.50
C THR A 30 1.84 -0.84 2.56
N ILE A 31 2.62 0.16 3.00
CA ILE A 31 2.18 1.14 3.99
C ILE A 31 0.99 1.94 3.46
N THR A 32 1.06 2.39 2.20
CA THR A 32 -0.02 3.17 1.58
C THR A 32 -1.31 2.35 1.51
N LEU A 33 -1.23 1.09 1.07
CA LEU A 33 -2.39 0.20 0.99
C LEU A 33 -2.94 -0.11 2.37
N PHE A 34 -2.09 -0.34 3.37
CA PHE A 34 -2.52 -0.54 4.76
C PHE A 34 -3.23 0.71 5.31
N ALA A 35 -2.66 1.89 5.11
CA ALA A 35 -3.25 3.15 5.56
C ALA A 35 -4.62 3.37 4.90
N LEU A 36 -4.76 3.08 3.61
CA LEU A 36 -6.04 3.16 2.91
C LEU A 36 -7.04 2.11 3.38
N ASN A 37 -6.61 0.88 3.69
CA ASN A 37 -7.48 -0.14 4.26
C ASN A 37 -8.00 0.28 5.65
N PHE A 38 -7.11 0.71 6.55
CA PHE A 38 -7.51 1.20 7.87
C PHE A 38 -8.37 2.46 7.79
N PHE A 39 -8.07 3.37 6.87
CA PHE A 39 -8.91 4.54 6.63
C PHE A 39 -10.29 4.15 6.10
N GLY A 40 -10.36 3.19 5.18
CA GLY A 40 -11.62 2.65 4.67
C GLY A 40 -12.45 1.95 5.74
N ASP A 41 -11.81 1.16 6.60
CA ASP A 41 -12.46 0.49 7.72
C ASP A 41 -12.91 1.49 8.79
N GLY A 42 -12.11 2.51 9.09
CA GLY A 42 -12.50 3.58 10.02
C GLY A 42 -13.62 4.48 9.47
N LEU A 43 -13.60 4.76 8.17
CA LEU A 43 -14.68 5.46 7.48
C LEU A 43 -15.94 4.60 7.45
N ARG A 44 -15.81 3.29 7.21
CA ARG A 44 -16.91 2.33 7.27
C ARG A 44 -17.52 2.30 8.66
N ASP A 45 -16.72 2.16 9.72
CA ASP A 45 -17.21 2.09 11.10
C ASP A 45 -17.87 3.42 11.54
N ALA A 46 -17.37 4.57 11.05
CA ALA A 46 -17.99 5.87 11.28
C ALA A 46 -19.29 6.08 10.47
N LEU A 47 -19.43 5.42 9.32
CA LEU A 47 -20.61 5.50 8.46
C LEU A 47 -21.62 4.37 8.71
N ASP A 48 -21.24 3.28 9.37
CA ASP A 48 -22.12 2.16 9.70
C ASP A 48 -22.98 2.57 10.90
N PRO A 49 -24.24 2.97 10.69
CA PRO A 49 -25.08 3.39 11.78
C PRO A 49 -25.50 2.11 12.50
N LYS A 50 -24.84 1.79 13.62
CA LYS A 50 -25.39 0.87 14.62
C LYS A 50 -26.67 1.51 15.17
N ILE A 51 -27.76 1.38 14.41
CA ILE A 51 -29.11 1.48 14.95
C ILE A 51 -29.29 0.20 15.75
N SER A 52 -28.88 0.28 17.03
CA SER A 52 -29.43 -0.53 18.09
C SER A 52 -30.95 -0.32 18.08
N SER A 53 -31.66 -1.14 17.31
CA SER A 53 -33.10 -1.32 17.48
C SER A 53 -33.27 -2.44 18.50
N ASP A 54 -33.06 -2.09 19.76
CA ASP A 54 -33.73 -2.73 20.90
C ASP A 54 -35.01 -1.92 21.16
#